data_AF-A0A966XX64-F1
#
_entry.id   AF-A0A966XX64-F1
#
_cell.length_a   1.000
_cell.length_b   1.000
_cell.length_c   1.000
_cell.angle_alpha   90.00
_cell.angle_beta   90.00
_cell.angle_gamma   90.00
#
_symmetry.space_group_name_H-M   'P 1'
#
loop_
_entity.id
_entity.type
_entity.pdbx_description
1 polymer ?
#
loop_
_entity_poly.entity_id
_entity_poly.type
_entity_poly.pdbx_seq_one_letter_code
_entity_poly.pdbx_strand_id
1 'polypeptide(L)'
;MQHWHFITGVGIFFTMAVNAAQVGLITIEGAIGPATASYVSRAIDHASARHDECLILQLNTPGGLLASADDIKQSFYASRVPVVVFVSPTGAAATSAGTFITLAAD
;
A
#
# COMPACT_ATOMS: atom_id res chain seq x y z
N MET A 1 18.21 67.07 15.07
CA MET A 1 17.49 66.27 14.05
C MET A 1 17.92 64.82 14.26
N GLN A 2 17.10 64.00 14.93
CA GLN A 2 17.43 62.60 15.24
C GLN A 2 16.86 61.70 14.14
N HIS A 3 17.75 60.97 13.47
CA HIS A 3 17.41 60.04 12.40
C HIS A 3 17.05 58.68 13.01
N TRP A 4 15.78 58.27 12.91
CA TRP A 4 15.34 56.92 13.30
C TRP A 4 15.55 55.96 12.13
N HIS A 5 16.40 54.96 12.33
CA HIS A 5 16.56 53.86 11.38
C HIS A 5 15.47 52.82 11.66
N PHE A 6 14.42 52.81 10.83
CA PHE A 6 13.42 51.74 10.83
C PHE A 6 14.03 50.52 10.15
N ILE A 7 14.44 49.53 10.94
CA ILE A 7 14.79 48.20 10.42
C ILE A 7 13.49 47.45 10.19
N THR A 8 12.99 47.47 8.96
CA THR A 8 11.89 46.59 8.54
C THR A 8 12.42 45.16 8.41
N GLY A 9 12.28 44.37 9.47
CA GLY A 9 12.56 42.93 9.43
C GLY A 9 11.47 42.21 8.63
N VAL A 10 11.81 41.66 7.46
CA VAL A 10 10.94 40.75 6.72
C VAL A 10 11.02 39.39 7.39
N GLY A 11 10.00 39.03 8.18
CA GLY A 11 9.86 37.70 8.73
C GLY A 11 9.43 36.71 7.63
N ILE A 12 10.29 35.75 7.28
CA ILE A 12 9.93 34.64 6.40
C ILE A 12 9.12 33.65 7.23
N PHE A 13 7.81 33.57 6.97
CA PHE A 13 6.97 32.52 7.53
C PHE A 13 7.11 31.26 6.66
N PHE A 14 7.74 30.23 7.21
CA PHE A 14 7.82 28.91 6.57
C PHE A 14 6.62 28.08 7.03
N THR A 15 5.64 27.89 6.16
CA THR A 15 4.52 26.97 6.39
C THR A 15 4.99 25.54 6.11
N MET A 16 5.04 24.69 7.14
CA MET A 16 5.20 23.26 6.93
C MET A 16 3.87 22.66 6.47
N ALA A 17 3.86 22.06 5.28
CA ALA A 17 2.76 21.21 4.86
C ALA A 17 2.87 19.87 5.61
N VAL A 18 1.90 19.58 6.49
CA VAL A 18 1.70 18.23 7.01
C VAL A 18 1.04 17.42 5.91
N ASN A 19 1.75 16.43 5.38
CA ASN A 19 1.15 15.40 4.54
C ASN A 19 0.59 14.31 5.47
N ALA A 20 -0.69 13.98 5.32
CA ALA A 20 -1.27 12.86 6.02
C ALA A 20 -0.71 11.56 5.42
N ALA A 21 -0.29 10.63 6.27
CA ALA A 21 0.06 9.27 5.87
C ALA A 21 -1.10 8.65 5.07
N GLN A 22 -0.82 8.19 3.86
CA GLN A 22 -1.79 7.50 3.01
C GLN A 22 -1.54 6.01 3.04
N VAL A 23 -2.61 5.22 3.12
CA VAL A 23 -2.56 3.77 3.08
C VAL A 23 -3.47 3.31 1.95
N GLY A 24 -2.90 2.54 1.02
CA GLY A 24 -3.66 1.93 -0.06
C GLY A 24 -4.52 0.79 0.48
N LEU A 25 -5.72 0.59 -0.07
CA LEU A 25 -6.56 -0.56 0.22
C LEU A 25 -7.10 -1.14 -1.09
N ILE A 26 -6.89 -2.44 -1.27
CA ILE A 26 -7.58 -3.24 -2.29
C ILE A 26 -8.28 -4.42 -1.65
N THR A 27 -9.34 -4.89 -2.30
CA THR A 27 -10.11 -6.05 -1.85
C THR A 27 -10.03 -7.16 -2.90
N ILE A 28 -9.75 -8.38 -2.44
CA ILE A 28 -9.74 -9.58 -3.26
C ILE A 28 -10.72 -10.58 -2.66
N GLU A 29 -11.76 -10.86 -3.42
CA GLU A 29 -12.79 -11.84 -3.08
C GLU A 29 -12.88 -12.92 -4.15
N GLY A 30 -12.86 -14.17 -3.72
CA GLY A 30 -12.96 -15.33 -4.61
C GLY A 30 -11.61 -15.90 -5.04
N ALA A 31 -11.58 -16.57 -6.20
CA ALA A 31 -10.44 -17.39 -6.61
C ALA A 31 -9.20 -16.57 -7.01
N ILE A 32 -8.02 -17.12 -6.72
CA ILE A 32 -6.73 -16.57 -7.18
C ILE A 32 -6.40 -17.07 -8.59
N GLY A 33 -6.29 -16.13 -9.53
CA GLY A 33 -5.91 -16.41 -10.91
C GLY A 33 -5.11 -15.27 -11.56
N PRO A 34 -4.79 -15.35 -12.86
CA PRO A 34 -3.88 -14.41 -13.53
C PRO A 34 -4.38 -12.96 -13.51
N ALA A 35 -5.69 -12.75 -13.57
CA ALA A 35 -6.29 -11.43 -13.46
C ALA A 35 -6.07 -10.82 -12.06
N THR A 36 -6.22 -11.62 -11.01
CA THR A 36 -5.95 -11.24 -9.62
C THR A 36 -4.48 -10.89 -9.42
N ALA A 37 -3.55 -11.71 -9.94
CA ALA A 37 -2.12 -11.42 -9.86
C ALA A 37 -1.75 -10.11 -10.56
N SER A 38 -2.28 -9.90 -11.77
CA SER A 38 -2.08 -8.65 -12.52
C SER A 38 -2.65 -7.44 -11.80
N TYR A 39 -3.79 -7.60 -11.12
CA TYR A 39 -4.41 -6.54 -10.34
C TYR A 39 -3.57 -6.16 -9.12
N VAL A 40 -3.06 -7.14 -8.38
CA VAL A 40 -2.19 -6.94 -7.22
C VAL A 40 -0.90 -6.22 -7.61
N SER A 41 -0.24 -6.67 -8.68
CA SER A 41 0.98 -6.00 -9.18
C SER A 41 0.73 -4.52 -9.51
N ARG A 42 -0.36 -4.20 -10.22
CA ARG A 42 -0.71 -2.79 -10.49
C ARG A 42 -1.05 -1.99 -9.25
N ALA A 43 -1.68 -2.61 -8.25
CA ALA A 43 -2.00 -1.93 -6.99
C ALA A 43 -0.73 -1.57 -6.22
N ILE A 44 0.27 -2.46 -6.21
CA ILE A 44 1.59 -2.22 -5.61
C ILE A 44 2.31 -1.08 -6.34
N ASP A 45 2.30 -1.09 -7.67
CA ASP A 45 2.90 -0.01 -8.48
C ASP A 45 2.25 1.34 -8.18
N HIS A 46 0.91 1.35 -8.06
CA HIS A 46 0.16 2.56 -7.76
C HIS A 46 0.42 3.08 -6.34
N ALA A 47 0.44 2.19 -5.33
CA ALA A 47 0.79 2.56 -3.95
C ALA A 47 2.23 3.10 -3.86
N SER A 48 3.16 2.45 -4.57
CA SER A 48 4.55 2.92 -4.67
C SER A 48 4.66 4.29 -5.33
N ALA A 49 3.91 4.54 -6.41
CA ALA A 49 3.92 5.82 -7.11
C ALA A 49 3.32 6.97 -6.29
N ARG A 50 2.40 6.65 -5.35
CA ARG A 50 1.79 7.61 -4.43
C ARG A 50 2.58 7.84 -3.17
N HIS A 51 3.63 7.06 -2.94
CA HIS A 51 4.35 7.02 -1.67
C HIS A 51 3.41 6.70 -0.50
N ASP A 52 2.48 5.76 -0.71
CA ASP A 52 1.65 5.25 0.38
C ASP A 52 2.56 4.54 1.40
N GLU A 53 2.24 4.67 2.69
CA GLU A 53 2.98 4.04 3.79
C GLU A 53 2.94 2.51 3.72
N CYS A 54 1.83 1.97 3.23
CA CYS A 54 1.67 0.55 2.89
C CYS A 54 0.46 0.33 1.97
N LEU A 55 0.38 -0.87 1.40
CA LEU A 55 -0.80 -1.39 0.72
C LEU A 55 -1.44 -2.48 1.57
N ILE A 56 -2.69 -2.26 1.99
CA ILE A 56 -3.52 -3.31 2.59
C ILE A 56 -4.22 -4.08 1.46
N LEU A 57 -4.02 -5.39 1.44
CA LEU A 57 -4.75 -6.34 0.62
C LEU A 57 -5.74 -7.07 1.52
N GLN A 58 -6.99 -6.64 1.48
CA GLN A 58 -8.08 -7.33 2.16
C GLN A 58 -8.43 -8.60 1.38
N LEU A 59 -8.35 -9.76 2.04
CA LEU A 59 -8.41 -11.06 1.38
C LEU A 59 -9.55 -11.93 1.91
N ASN A 60 -10.37 -12.43 1.00
CA ASN A 60 -11.28 -13.55 1.22
C ASN A 60 -11.22 -14.51 0.02
N THR A 61 -10.47 -15.60 0.13
CA THR A 61 -10.25 -16.56 -0.95
C THR A 61 -10.34 -18.02 -0.51
N PRO A 62 -11.02 -18.88 -1.29
CA PRO A 62 -10.92 -20.33 -1.12
C PRO A 62 -9.61 -20.91 -1.73
N GLY A 63 -8.78 -20.08 -2.38
CA GLY A 63 -7.56 -20.49 -3.05
C GLY A 63 -7.63 -20.27 -4.56
N GLY A 64 -6.80 -21.01 -5.31
CA GLY A 64 -6.71 -20.87 -6.76
C GLY A 64 -5.42 -21.45 -7.32
N LEU A 65 -4.91 -20.84 -8.39
CA LEU A 65 -3.71 -21.31 -9.07
C LEU A 65 -2.45 -20.97 -8.26
N LEU A 66 -1.63 -21.99 -7.98
CA LEU A 66 -0.36 -21.80 -7.29
C LEU A 66 0.60 -20.87 -8.05
N ALA A 67 0.65 -20.98 -9.38
CA ALA A 67 1.47 -20.08 -10.22
C ALA A 67 1.07 -18.61 -10.03
N SER A 68 -0.22 -18.30 -9.94
CA SER A 68 -0.70 -16.93 -9.70
C SER A 68 -0.40 -16.45 -8.28
N ALA A 69 -0.40 -17.35 -7.30
CA ALA A 69 0.07 -17.03 -5.95
C ALA A 69 1.59 -16.75 -5.95
N ASP A 70 2.39 -17.52 -6.70
CA ASP A 70 3.83 -17.28 -6.86
C ASP A 70 4.10 -15.91 -7.51
N ASP A 71 3.37 -15.54 -8.56
CA ASP A 71 3.47 -14.22 -9.19
C ASP A 71 3.16 -13.08 -8.19
N ILE A 72 2.13 -13.26 -7.35
CA ILE A 72 1.78 -12.30 -6.29
C ILE A 72 2.91 -12.18 -5.27
N LYS A 73 3.46 -13.29 -4.78
CA LYS A 73 4.58 -13.27 -3.82
C LYS A 73 5.81 -12.58 -4.39
N GLN A 74 6.16 -12.84 -5.66
CA GLN A 74 7.26 -12.13 -6.31
C GLN A 74 6.99 -10.63 -6.40
N SER A 75 5.74 -10.24 -6.64
CA SER A 75 5.34 -8.82 -6.62
C SER A 75 5.49 -8.20 -5.23
N PHE A 76 5.20 -8.95 -4.15
CA PHE A 76 5.43 -8.49 -2.77
C PHE A 76 6.93 -8.29 -2.50
N TYR A 77 7.76 -9.27 -2.84
CA TYR A 77 9.21 -9.18 -2.61
C TYR A 77 9.90 -8.09 -3.42
N ALA A 78 9.33 -7.71 -4.57
CA ALA A 78 9.80 -6.59 -5.37
C ALA A 78 9.19 -5.24 -4.97
N SER A 79 8.25 -5.22 -4.02
CA SER A 79 7.52 -4.01 -3.64
C SER A 79 8.43 -2.98 -2.98
N ARG A 80 8.19 -1.70 -3.28
CA ARG A 80 8.85 -0.56 -2.62
C ARG A 80 8.06 -0.03 -1.43
N VAL A 81 6.85 -0.54 -1.22
CA VAL A 81 5.98 -0.24 -0.08
C VAL A 81 5.58 -1.53 0.62
N PRO A 82 5.49 -1.56 1.95
CA PRO A 82 5.02 -2.74 2.67
C PRO A 82 3.64 -3.20 2.19
N VAL A 83 3.43 -4.49 2.04
CA VAL A 83 2.15 -5.10 1.69
C VAL A 83 1.62 -5.89 2.87
N VAL A 84 0.48 -5.45 3.41
CA VAL A 84 -0.21 -6.09 4.53
C VAL A 84 -1.37 -6.92 4.00
N VAL A 85 -1.41 -8.22 4.32
CA VAL A 85 -2.57 -9.06 4.00
C VAL A 85 -3.52 -9.09 5.19
N PHE A 86 -4.75 -8.61 4.98
CA PHE A 86 -5.79 -8.57 6.01
C PHE A 86 -6.94 -9.53 5.66
N VAL A 87 -6.99 -10.69 6.32
CA VAL A 87 -8.06 -11.68 6.10
C VAL A 87 -9.34 -11.19 6.78
N SER A 88 -10.30 -10.75 5.97
CA SER A 88 -11.48 -10.02 6.45
C SER A 88 -12.61 -10.05 5.40
N PRO A 89 -13.89 -9.97 5.82
CA PRO A 89 -14.39 -9.77 7.19
C PRO A 89 -14.31 -11.03 8.06
N THR A 90 -14.83 -10.97 9.29
CA THR A 90 -15.01 -12.14 10.15
C THR A 90 -15.69 -13.26 9.37
N GLY A 91 -15.07 -14.45 9.36
CA GLY A 91 -15.53 -15.59 8.57
C GLY A 91 -14.88 -15.72 7.19
N ALA A 92 -14.09 -14.72 6.75
CA ALA A 92 -13.25 -14.83 5.56
C ALA A 92 -12.14 -15.86 5.77
N ALA A 93 -11.63 -16.37 4.64
CA ALA A 93 -10.54 -17.34 4.63
C ALA A 93 -9.43 -16.92 3.69
N ALA A 94 -8.22 -17.41 3.96
CA ALA A 94 -7.07 -17.36 3.05
C ALA A 94 -6.57 -18.79 2.83
N THR A 95 -7.38 -19.60 2.16
CA THR A 95 -7.12 -21.04 1.98
C THR A 95 -6.18 -21.29 0.80
N SER A 96 -5.36 -22.35 0.89
CA SER A 96 -4.50 -22.82 -0.22
C SER A 96 -3.57 -21.70 -0.74
N ALA A 97 -3.71 -21.27 -2.00
CA ALA A 97 -3.01 -20.12 -2.56
C ALA A 97 -3.05 -18.87 -1.64
N GLY A 98 -4.19 -18.62 -0.99
CA GLY A 98 -4.34 -17.52 -0.05
C GLY A 98 -3.36 -17.61 1.13
N THR A 99 -3.08 -18.82 1.63
CA THR A 99 -2.15 -19.03 2.75
C THR A 99 -0.74 -18.61 2.35
N PHE A 100 -0.30 -18.98 1.15
CA PHE A 100 1.03 -18.61 0.65
C PHE A 100 1.16 -17.10 0.40
N ILE A 101 0.09 -16.46 -0.07
CA ILE A 101 0.05 -15.00 -0.23
C ILE A 101 0.17 -14.32 1.14
N THR A 102 -0.61 -14.77 2.14
CA THR A 102 -0.55 -14.21 3.50
C THR A 102 0.83 -14.40 4.14
N LEU A 103 1.46 -15.55 3.96
CA LEU A 103 2.79 -15.84 4.52
C LEU A 103 3.93 -15.02 3.89
N ALA A 104 3.71 -14.43 2.72
CA ALA A 104 4.71 -13.62 2.02
C ALA A 104 4.58 -12.12 2.29
N ALA A 105 3.52 -11.70 2.98
CA ALA A 105 3.33 -10.31 3.41
C ALA A 105 4.42 -9.88 4.41
N ASP A 106 4.61 -8.57 4.56
CA ASP A 106 5.59 -7.95 5.47
C ASP A 106 5.28 -8.14 6.97
#